data_AF-A0A7L4CNJ2-F1
#
_entry.id   AF-A0A7L4CNJ2-F1
#
_cell.length_a   1.000
_cell.length_b   1.000
_cell.length_c   1.000
_cell.angle_alpha   90.00
_cell.angle_beta   90.00
_cell.angle_gamma   90.00
#
_symmetry.space_group_name_H-M   'P 1'
#
loop_
_entity.id
_entity.type
_entity.pdbx_description
1 polymer ?
#
loop_
_entity_poly.entity_id
_entity_poly.type
_entity_poly.pdbx_seq_one_letter_code
_entity_poly.pdbx_strand_id
1 'polypeptide(L)'
;DLKNHMRIHTGIQPYQCEFCYKSFDLQDKLKIHMRKHTGERPYLCIHCNAKFVHNYDLKNHMRIHTGVRPYQCEFCYKSFTRSDHLHRH
;
A
#
# COMPACT_ATOMS: atom_id res chain seq x y z
N ASP A 1 13.04 -4.57 14.45
CA ASP A 1 13.24 -5.66 15.42
C ASP A 1 13.61 -6.94 14.65
N LEU A 2 14.78 -7.50 14.94
CA LEU A 2 15.31 -8.71 14.30
C LEU A 2 14.35 -9.90 14.50
N LYS A 3 13.73 -10.02 15.68
CA LYS A 3 12.78 -11.11 15.97
C LYS A 3 11.58 -11.09 15.02
N ASN A 4 11.03 -9.91 14.76
CA ASN A 4 9.96 -9.72 13.80
C ASN A 4 10.42 -9.99 12.36
N HIS A 5 11.63 -9.57 11.97
CA HIS A 5 12.19 -9.87 10.65
C HIS A 5 12.32 -11.37 10.40
N MET A 6 12.79 -12.14 11.39
CA MET A 6 12.99 -13.59 11.24
C MET A 6 11.70 -14.36 10.93
N ARG A 7 10.52 -13.81 11.25
CA ARG A 7 9.22 -14.42 10.92
C ARG A 7 8.99 -14.59 9.42
N ILE A 8 9.62 -13.75 8.60
CA ILE A 8 9.55 -13.86 7.14
C ILE A 8 10.24 -15.14 6.66
N HIS A 9 11.36 -15.51 7.29
CA HIS A 9 12.12 -16.72 6.94
C HIS A 9 11.48 -17.99 7.50
N THR A 10 10.90 -17.92 8.69
CA THR A 10 10.29 -19.09 9.34
C THR A 10 8.84 -19.34 8.92
N GLY A 11 8.20 -18.37 8.26
CA GLY A 11 6.77 -18.45 7.91
C GLY A 11 5.81 -18.31 9.10
N ILE A 12 6.30 -17.96 10.28
CA ILE A 12 5.47 -17.81 11.49
C ILE A 12 4.57 -16.58 11.35
N GLN A 13 3.25 -16.79 11.42
CA GLN A 13 2.23 -15.76 11.30
C GLN A 13 1.28 -15.79 12.52
N PRO A 14 1.65 -15.16 13.64
CA PRO A 14 0.92 -15.33 14.89
C PRO A 14 -0.37 -14.50 14.97
N TYR A 15 -0.61 -13.58 14.04
CA TYR A 15 -1.75 -12.68 14.08
C TYR A 15 -2.79 -13.09 13.04
N GLN A 16 -3.91 -13.64 13.49
CA GLN A 16 -4.97 -14.13 12.62
C GLN A 16 -6.14 -13.13 12.55
N CYS A 17 -6.71 -12.96 11.36
CA CYS A 17 -7.95 -12.23 11.17
C CYS A 17 -9.14 -13.08 11.58
N GLU A 18 -10.00 -12.55 12.46
CA GLU A 18 -11.19 -13.26 12.94
C GLU A 18 -12.31 -13.38 11.89
N PHE A 19 -12.33 -12.49 10.88
CA PHE A 19 -13.38 -12.48 9.85
C PHE A 19 -13.09 -13.43 8.68
N CYS A 20 -11.82 -13.63 8.31
CA CYS A 20 -11.45 -14.45 7.15
C CYS A 20 -10.34 -15.46 7.42
N TYR A 21 -9.93 -15.61 8.68
CA TYR A 21 -8.91 -16.56 9.15
C TYR A 21 -7.52 -16.42 8.52
N LYS A 22 -7.28 -15.34 7.78
CA LYS A 22 -5.96 -15.03 7.19
C LYS A 22 -4.97 -14.60 8.28
N SER A 23 -3.77 -15.17 8.24
CA SER A 23 -2.72 -14.88 9.21
C SER A 23 -1.65 -13.92 8.68
N PHE A 24 -1.02 -13.19 9.61
CA PHE A 24 0.00 -12.17 9.36
C PHE A 24 1.17 -12.35 10.33
N ASP A 25 2.37 -12.04 9.85
CA ASP A 25 3.64 -12.04 10.59
C ASP A 25 3.76 -10.87 11.58
N LEU A 26 3.05 -9.77 11.33
CA LEU A 26 3.05 -8.54 12.14
C LEU A 26 1.63 -8.07 12.48
N GLN A 27 1.47 -7.53 13.69
CA GLN A 27 0.19 -7.02 14.18
C GLN A 27 -0.29 -5.81 13.36
N ASP A 28 0.61 -4.93 12.94
CA ASP A 28 0.25 -3.78 12.10
C ASP A 28 -0.29 -4.21 10.73
N LYS A 29 0.22 -5.31 10.17
CA LYS A 29 -0.30 -5.87 8.91
C LYS A 29 -1.72 -6.40 9.10
N LEU A 30 -2.00 -7.07 10.23
CA LEU A 30 -3.37 -7.46 10.58
C LEU A 30 -4.26 -6.22 10.74
N LYS A 31 -3.84 -5.21 11.50
CA LYS A 31 -4.60 -3.97 11.71
C LYS A 31 -4.96 -3.27 10.40
N ILE A 32 -3.99 -3.15 9.48
CA ILE A 32 -4.22 -2.60 8.15
C ILE A 32 -5.18 -3.50 7.35
N HIS A 33 -5.02 -4.82 7.42
CA HIS A 33 -5.92 -5.75 6.75
C HIS A 33 -7.37 -5.62 7.24
N MET A 34 -7.59 -5.38 8.55
CA MET A 34 -8.94 -5.19 9.10
C MET A 34 -9.70 -4.03 8.45
N ARG A 35 -9.01 -3.03 7.89
CA ARG A 35 -9.64 -1.96 7.12
C ARG A 35 -10.43 -2.45 5.90
N LYS A 36 -10.10 -3.64 5.37
CA LYS A 36 -10.89 -4.29 4.31
C LYS A 36 -12.25 -4.78 4.80
N HIS A 37 -12.35 -5.14 6.08
CA HIS A 37 -13.60 -5.58 6.70
C HIS A 37 -14.42 -4.40 7.23
N THR A 38 -13.76 -3.43 7.86
CA THR A 38 -14.44 -2.26 8.45
C THR A 38 -14.76 -1.15 7.44
N GLY A 39 -14.10 -1.14 6.29
CA GLY A 39 -14.19 -0.06 5.32
C GLY A 39 -13.47 1.22 5.73
N GLU A 40 -12.71 1.20 6.83
CA GLU A 40 -11.95 2.36 7.32
C GLU A 40 -10.95 2.85 6.26
N ARG A 41 -11.04 4.14 5.93
CA ARG A 41 -10.15 4.82 4.98
C ARG A 41 -9.65 6.11 5.61
N PRO A 42 -8.61 6.04 6.46
CA PRO A 42 -8.21 7.16 7.31
C PRO A 42 -7.46 8.27 6.55
N TYR A 43 -6.99 8.01 5.33
CA TYR A 43 -6.21 8.96 4.57
C TYR A 43 -7.10 9.72 3.57
N LEU A 44 -7.25 11.02 3.78
CA LEU A 44 -8.10 11.90 2.97
C LEU A 44 -7.26 12.76 2.02
N CYS A 45 -7.68 12.85 0.76
CA CYS A 45 -7.18 13.86 -0.16
C CYS A 45 -7.88 15.20 0.11
N ILE A 46 -7.10 16.22 0.43
CA ILE A 46 -7.62 17.57 0.73
C ILE A 46 -8.17 18.31 -0.50
N HIS A 47 -7.80 17.89 -1.72
CA HIS A 47 -8.25 18.58 -2.94
C HIS A 47 -9.57 18.02 -3.50
N CYS A 48 -9.88 16.74 -3.28
CA CYS A 48 -11.06 16.09 -3.87
C CYS A 48 -11.84 15.18 -2.92
N ASN A 49 -11.52 15.20 -1.63
CA ASN A 49 -12.14 14.39 -0.58
C ASN A 49 -12.10 12.86 -0.80
N ALA A 50 -11.28 12.37 -1.75
CA ALA A 50 -11.06 10.94 -1.95
C ALA A 50 -10.39 10.31 -0.71
N LYS A 51 -10.86 9.12 -0.31
CA LYS A 51 -10.36 8.41 0.88
C LYS A 51 -9.63 7.12 0.53
N PHE A 52 -8.49 6.90 1.19
CA PHE A 52 -7.57 5.79 0.93
C PHE A 52 -7.33 4.96 2.20
N VAL A 53 -7.05 3.67 1.97
CA VAL A 53 -6.75 2.70 3.05
C VAL A 53 -5.31 2.87 3.55
N HIS A 54 -4.37 3.24 2.67
CA HIS A 54 -2.97 3.46 3.00
C HIS A 54 -2.49 4.87 2.64
N ASN A 55 -1.47 5.34 3.37
CA ASN A 55 -0.83 6.62 3.09
C ASN A 55 -0.15 6.63 1.71
N TYR A 56 0.48 5.52 1.31
CA TYR A 56 1.15 5.43 0.01
C TYR A 56 0.16 5.58 -1.16
N ASP A 57 -1.07 5.09 -1.01
CA ASP A 57 -2.13 5.25 -2.00
C ASP A 57 -2.51 6.73 -2.14
N LEU A 58 -2.67 7.44 -1.02
CA LEU A 58 -2.89 8.89 -1.02
C LEU A 58 -1.72 9.63 -1.67
N LYS A 59 -0.47 9.32 -1.30
CA LYS A 59 0.73 9.96 -1.87
C LYS A 59 0.82 9.76 -3.39
N ASN A 60 0.52 8.56 -3.87
CA ASN A 60 0.45 8.28 -5.31
C ASN A 60 -0.71 9.03 -5.97
N HIS A 61 -1.88 9.09 -5.31
CA HIS A 61 -3.02 9.84 -5.79
C HIS A 61 -2.72 11.34 -5.92
N MET A 62 -2.00 11.96 -4.98
CA MET A 62 -1.62 13.39 -5.07
C MET A 62 -0.84 13.75 -6.34
N ARG A 63 -0.23 12.76 -7.03
CA ARG A 63 0.42 12.96 -8.33
C ARG A 63 -0.56 13.34 -9.44
N ILE A 64 -1.84 13.04 -9.31
CA ILE A 64 -2.86 13.50 -10.28
C ILE A 64 -3.07 15.01 -10.17
N HIS A 65 -2.95 15.57 -8.97
CA HIS A 65 -3.14 17.00 -8.73
C HIS A 65 -1.89 17.81 -9.08
N THR A 66 -0.70 17.24 -8.83
CA THR A 66 0.58 17.91 -9.12
C THR A 66 1.10 17.66 -10.53
N GLY A 67 0.57 16.66 -11.25
CA GLY A 67 1.05 16.25 -12.56
C GLY A 67 2.40 15.52 -12.55
N VAL A 68 3.01 15.29 -11.39
CA VAL A 68 4.34 14.68 -11.27
C VAL A 68 4.33 13.21 -11.73
N ARG A 69 5.24 12.87 -12.64
CA ARG A 69 5.43 11.52 -13.20
C ARG A 69 6.88 11.07 -13.02
N PRO A 70 7.26 10.55 -11.84
CA PRO A 70 8.66 10.38 -11.48
C PRO A 70 9.30 9.13 -12.10
N TYR A 71 8.52 8.27 -12.75
CA TYR A 71 9.01 7.02 -13.32
C TYR A 71 9.02 7.14 -14.84
N GLN A 72 10.20 7.16 -15.44
CA GLN A 72 10.36 7.29 -16.89
C GLN A 72 10.92 5.99 -17.48
N CYS A 73 10.40 5.58 -18.63
CA CYS A 73 10.99 4.51 -19.42
C CYS A 73 12.25 5.02 -20.12
N GLU A 74 13.37 4.33 -19.92
CA GLU A 74 14.65 4.74 -20.51
C GLU A 74 14.70 4.51 -22.03
N PHE A 75 13.85 3.62 -22.56
CA PHE A 75 13.85 3.29 -23.99
C PHE A 75 12.94 4.21 -24.82
N CYS A 76 11.78 4.59 -24.31
CA CYS A 76 10.80 5.39 -25.04
C CYS A 76 10.48 6.73 -24.39
N TYR A 77 11.10 7.05 -23.26
CA TYR A 77 10.95 8.29 -22.49
C TYR A 77 9.54 8.58 -21.96
N LYS A 78 8.61 7.63 -22.09
CA LYS A 78 7.26 7.75 -21.53
C LYS A 78 7.32 7.78 -20.01
N SER A 79 6.64 8.76 -19.42
CA SER A 79 6.62 8.98 -17.97
C SER A 79 5.30 8.55 -17.32
N PHE A 80 5.40 7.93 -16.15
CA PHE A 80 4.34 7.29 -15.39
C PHE A 80 4.26 7.86 -13.98
N THR A 81 3.05 7.89 -13.43
CA THR A 81 2.78 8.32 -12.05
C THR A 81 3.11 7.23 -11.02
N ARG A 82 3.29 5.97 -11.44
CA ARG A 82 3.58 4.83 -10.56
C ARG A 82 4.64 3.90 -11.17
N SER A 83 5.44 3.25 -10.34
CA SER A 83 6.52 2.35 -10.78
C SER A 83 5.99 1.05 -11.38
N ASP A 84 4.91 0.50 -10.85
CA ASP A 84 4.27 -0.71 -11.38
C ASP A 84 3.68 -0.50 -12.78
N HIS A 85 3.24 0.72 -13.09
CA HIS A 85 2.83 1.08 -14.43
C HIS A 85 4.00 1.13 -15.41
N LEU A 86 5.17 1.61 -14.99
CA LEU A 86 6.39 1.53 -15.78
C LEU A 86 6.85 0.08 -15.96
N HIS A 87 6.80 -0.73 -14.90
CA HIS A 87 7.25 -2.13 -14.97
C HIS A 87 6.42 -2.99 -15.94
N ARG A 88 5.13 -2.71 -16.08
CA ARG A 88 4.24 -3.41 -17.04
C ARG A 88 4.29 -2.84 -18.46
N HIS A 89 4.76 -1.59 -18.61
CA HIS A 89 4.83 -0.90 -19.88
C HIS A 89 5.91 -1.49 -20.79
#